data_AF-A0A2N3G3P6-F1
#
_entry.id   AF-A0A2N3G3P6-F1
#
_cell.length_a   1.000
_cell.length_b   1.000
_cell.length_c   1.000
_cell.angle_alpha   90.00
_cell.angle_beta   90.00
_cell.angle_gamma   90.00
#
_symmetry.space_group_name_H-M   'P 1'
#
loop_
_entity.id
_entity.type
_entity.pdbx_description
1 polymer ?
#
loop_
_entity_poly.entity_id
_entity_poly.type
_entity_poly.pdbx_seq_one_letter_code
_entity_poly.pdbx_strand_id
1 'polypeptide(L)'
;MAEWDDKTGKLRPTWTVRFSPWWVFIGSGIAGVVTTAVLLLTILANPEALNADSREVAQGAVLLLGVVVFVFLLIGPMLAYGVGFALRNVTSHGIHVVAFAFLGLIVGFMLGGFIGDPSAVAPAVGIGAAVGRWAISGQAKI
;
A
#
# COMPACT_ATOMS: atom_id res chain seq x y z
N MET A 1 -20.19 -9.40 12.24
CA MET A 1 -21.17 -9.21 13.32
C MET A 1 -21.30 -7.71 13.61
N ALA A 2 -22.36 -7.27 14.27
CA ALA A 2 -22.52 -5.88 14.70
C ALA A 2 -22.63 -5.89 16.22
N GLU A 3 -21.89 -5.02 16.90
CA GLU A 3 -22.02 -4.84 18.35
C GLU A 3 -22.95 -3.66 18.60
N TRP A 4 -23.75 -3.78 19.66
CA TRP A 4 -24.57 -2.69 20.15
C TRP A 4 -23.68 -1.67 20.87
N ASP A 5 -23.85 -0.39 20.56
CA ASP A 5 -23.17 0.72 21.23
C ASP A 5 -24.07 1.37 22.27
N ASP A 6 -23.86 1.05 23.55
CA ASP A 6 -24.62 1.65 24.66
C ASP A 6 -24.49 3.19 24.74
N LYS A 7 -23.42 3.77 24.17
CA LYS A 7 -23.20 5.23 24.20
C LYS A 7 -23.91 5.96 23.07
N THR A 8 -24.13 5.31 21.93
CA THR A 8 -24.73 5.95 20.75
C THR A 8 -26.09 5.37 20.37
N GLY A 9 -26.51 4.28 21.02
CA GLY A 9 -27.76 3.57 20.72
C GLY A 9 -27.80 2.98 19.31
N LYS A 10 -26.65 2.71 18.70
CA LYS A 10 -26.53 2.26 17.31
C LYS A 10 -25.74 0.95 17.21
N LEU A 11 -26.10 0.15 16.21
CA LEU A 11 -25.31 -1.01 15.80
C LEU A 11 -24.04 -0.54 15.09
N ARG A 12 -22.87 -0.90 15.63
CA ARG A 12 -21.56 -0.61 15.04
C ARG A 12 -20.89 -1.89 14.53
N PRO A 13 -20.19 -1.88 13.39
CA PRO A 13 -19.50 -3.06 12.89
C PRO A 13 -18.45 -3.53 13.89
N THR A 14 -18.41 -4.82 14.21
CA THR A 14 -17.31 -5.39 14.99
C THR A 14 -16.08 -5.52 14.11
N TRP A 15 -14.96 -4.96 14.56
CA TRP A 15 -13.66 -5.11 13.90
C TRP A 15 -12.78 -6.03 14.75
N THR A 16 -12.41 -7.18 14.19
CA THR A 16 -11.52 -8.16 14.84
C THR A 16 -10.05 -7.77 14.79
N VAL A 17 -9.67 -6.92 13.84
CA VAL A 17 -8.31 -6.40 13.72
C VAL A 17 -8.43 -4.91 13.44
N ARG A 18 -7.99 -4.07 14.38
CA ARG A 18 -8.11 -2.61 14.34
C ARG A 18 -6.73 -1.98 14.31
N PHE A 19 -6.60 -0.91 13.54
CA PHE A 19 -5.41 -0.06 13.54
C PHE A 19 -5.80 1.36 13.94
N SER A 20 -4.93 2.05 14.66
CA SER A 20 -5.11 3.49 14.82
C SER A 20 -4.91 4.18 13.46
N PRO A 21 -5.56 5.34 13.21
CA PRO A 21 -5.34 6.10 11.99
C PRO A 21 -3.85 6.38 11.72
N TRP A 22 -3.09 6.64 12.78
CA TRP A 22 -1.64 6.85 12.71
C TRP A 22 -0.88 5.66 12.11
N TRP A 23 -1.19 4.43 12.54
CA TRP A 23 -0.53 3.23 11.99
C TRP A 23 -0.93 2.96 10.53
N VAL A 24 -2.16 3.32 10.13
CA VAL A 24 -2.58 3.24 8.71
C VAL A 24 -1.77 4.23 7.85
N PHE A 25 -1.54 5.45 8.33
CA PHE A 25 -0.68 6.42 7.65
C PHE A 25 0.75 5.93 7.52
N ILE A 26 1.34 5.41 8.61
CA ILE A 26 2.69 4.83 8.58
C ILE A 26 2.77 3.68 7.57
N GLY A 27 1.83 2.74 7.60
CA GLY A 27 1.80 1.61 6.67
C GLY A 27 1.69 2.06 5.21
N SER A 28 0.94 3.14 4.94
CA SER A 28 0.84 3.74 3.61
C SER A 28 2.16 4.38 3.16
N GLY A 29 2.84 5.09 4.07
CA GLY A 29 4.18 5.64 3.80
C GLY A 29 5.20 4.54 3.49
N ILE A 30 5.23 3.47 4.29
CA ILE A 30 6.09 2.30 4.05
C ILE A 30 5.78 1.69 2.68
N ALA A 31 4.50 1.51 2.35
CA ALA A 31 4.10 0.96 1.06
C ALA A 31 4.57 1.81 -0.11
N GLY A 32 4.50 3.14 -0.02
CA GLY A 32 5.01 4.05 -1.05
C GLY A 32 6.54 3.97 -1.22
N VAL A 33 7.28 3.92 -0.11
CA VAL A 33 8.74 3.79 -0.13
C VAL A 33 9.15 2.46 -0.76
N VAL A 34 8.53 1.36 -0.33
CA VAL A 34 8.82 0.01 -0.86
C VAL A 34 8.44 -0.10 -2.33
N THR A 35 7.29 0.44 -2.74
CA THR A 35 6.88 0.50 -4.15
C THR A 35 7.94 1.21 -4.98
N THR A 36 8.41 2.36 -4.52
CA THR A 36 9.46 3.12 -5.21
C THR A 36 10.76 2.32 -5.31
N ALA A 37 11.19 1.70 -4.20
CA ALA A 37 12.39 0.88 -4.19
C ALA A 37 12.30 -0.27 -5.21
N VAL A 38 11.15 -0.96 -5.28
CA VAL A 38 10.92 -2.02 -6.25
C VAL A 38 10.97 -1.49 -7.68
N LEU A 39 10.30 -0.37 -7.97
CA LEU A 39 10.35 0.27 -9.31
C LEU A 39 11.78 0.65 -9.71
N LEU A 40 12.55 1.25 -8.80
CA LEU A 40 13.95 1.61 -9.05
C LEU A 40 14.81 0.37 -9.32
N LEU A 41 14.62 -0.71 -8.54
CA LEU A 41 15.31 -1.97 -8.80
C LEU A 41 14.93 -2.57 -10.16
N THR A 42 13.65 -2.49 -10.55
CA THR A 42 13.20 -2.93 -11.88
C THR A 42 13.86 -2.13 -13.01
N ILE A 43 13.98 -0.81 -12.85
CA ILE A 43 14.65 0.05 -13.83
C ILE A 43 16.15 -0.26 -13.89
N LEU A 44 16.82 -0.36 -12.74
CA LEU A 44 18.26 -0.62 -12.65
C LEU A 44 18.66 -2.03 -13.11
N ALA A 45 17.74 -2.99 -13.02
CA ALA A 45 17.93 -4.33 -13.56
C ALA A 45 17.87 -4.36 -15.11
N ASN A 46 17.44 -3.28 -15.76
CA ASN A 46 17.40 -3.18 -17.21
C ASN A 46 18.72 -2.59 -17.76
N PRO A 47 19.49 -3.34 -18.58
CA PRO A 47 20.81 -2.92 -19.05
C PRO A 47 20.80 -1.62 -19.88
N GLU A 48 19.67 -1.25 -20.48
CA GLU A 48 19.56 0.00 -21.26
C GLU A 48 19.52 1.26 -20.38
N ALA A 49 19.03 1.14 -19.13
CA ALA A 49 18.92 2.25 -18.19
C ALA A 49 20.28 2.65 -17.57
N LEU A 50 21.29 1.78 -17.65
CA LEU A 50 22.63 2.01 -17.12
C LEU A 50 23.48 2.98 -17.97
N ASN A 51 22.99 3.36 -19.15
CA ASN A 51 23.68 4.30 -20.04
C ASN A 51 23.33 5.77 -19.76
N ALA A 52 22.44 6.05 -18.81
CA ALA A 52 22.01 7.41 -18.46
C ALA A 52 22.98 8.07 -17.47
N ASP A 53 23.05 9.42 -17.49
CA ASP A 53 23.85 10.17 -16.53
C ASP A 53 23.34 9.94 -15.10
N SER A 54 24.24 9.53 -14.22
CA SER A 54 23.98 9.23 -12.80
C SER A 54 23.21 10.33 -12.06
N ARG A 55 23.43 11.61 -12.42
CA ARG A 55 22.76 12.75 -11.78
C ARG A 55 21.29 12.83 -12.17
N GLU A 56 20.96 12.60 -13.44
CA GLU A 56 19.59 12.60 -13.94
C GLU A 56 18.79 11.42 -13.36
N VAL A 57 19.43 10.25 -13.26
CA VAL A 57 18.83 9.06 -12.61
C VAL A 57 18.51 9.34 -11.15
N ALA A 58 19.43 9.97 -10.40
CA ALA A 58 19.20 10.32 -9.00
C ALA A 58 18.06 11.33 -8.82
N GLN A 59 17.99 12.36 -9.67
CA GLN A 59 16.89 13.34 -9.63
C GLN A 59 15.55 12.72 -9.98
N GLY A 60 15.51 11.87 -11.02
CA GLY A 60 14.32 11.11 -11.40
C GLY A 60 13.85 10.18 -10.29
N ALA A 61 14.76 9.48 -9.62
CA ALA A 61 14.45 8.60 -8.49
C ALA A 61 13.85 9.35 -7.29
N VAL A 62 14.40 10.52 -6.94
CA VAL A 62 13.87 11.36 -5.86
C VAL A 62 12.48 11.88 -6.19
N LEU A 63 12.27 12.33 -7.44
CA LEU A 63 10.96 12.79 -7.89
C LEU A 63 9.93 11.65 -7.86
N LEU A 64 10.30 10.47 -8.36
CA LEU A 64 9.47 9.27 -8.34
C LEU A 64 9.10 8.89 -6.91
N LEU A 65 10.08 8.87 -5.99
CA LEU A 65 9.84 8.62 -4.56
C LEU A 65 8.83 9.60 -3.99
N GLY A 66 9.03 10.90 -4.22
CA GLY A 66 8.14 11.95 -3.72
C GLY A 66 6.71 11.76 -4.21
N VAL A 67 6.53 11.53 -5.51
CA VAL A 67 5.20 11.35 -6.13
C VAL A 67 4.53 10.08 -5.63
N VAL A 68 5.21 8.93 -5.65
CA VAL A 68 4.64 7.65 -5.24
C VAL A 68 4.26 7.67 -3.77
N VAL A 69 5.16 8.12 -2.89
CA VAL A 69 4.88 8.23 -1.46
C VAL A 69 3.71 9.18 -1.20
N PHE A 70 3.66 10.33 -1.89
CA PHE A 70 2.56 11.27 -1.74
C PHE A 70 1.21 10.67 -2.13
N VAL A 71 1.14 9.98 -3.27
CA VAL A 71 -0.07 9.28 -3.73
C VAL A 71 -0.51 8.23 -2.70
N PHE A 72 0.42 7.42 -2.19
CA PHE A 72 0.11 6.43 -1.16
C PHE A 72 -0.35 7.06 0.15
N LEU A 73 0.24 8.17 0.59
CA LEU A 73 -0.18 8.86 1.81
C LEU A 73 -1.58 9.48 1.69
N LEU A 74 -1.97 9.94 0.50
CA LEU A 74 -3.29 10.51 0.27
C LEU A 74 -4.38 9.45 0.05
N ILE A 75 -4.14 8.50 -0.84
CA ILE A 75 -5.16 7.54 -1.32
C ILE A 75 -5.10 6.24 -0.52
N GLY A 76 -3.91 5.85 -0.06
CA GLY A 76 -3.67 4.60 0.68
C GLY A 76 -4.56 4.44 1.91
N PRO A 77 -4.72 5.45 2.79
CA PRO A 77 -5.61 5.34 3.94
C PRO A 77 -7.08 5.07 3.58
N MET A 78 -7.59 5.70 2.51
CA MET A 78 -8.97 5.46 2.05
C MET A 78 -9.15 4.02 1.55
N LEU A 79 -8.20 3.51 0.76
CA LEU A 79 -8.24 2.13 0.26
C LEU A 79 -8.05 1.11 1.40
N ALA A 80 -7.15 1.41 2.34
CA ALA A 80 -6.90 0.58 3.51
C ALA A 80 -8.15 0.45 4.39
N TYR A 81 -8.94 1.52 4.52
CA TYR A 81 -10.23 1.49 5.19
C TYR A 81 -11.22 0.57 4.47
N GLY A 82 -11.33 0.70 3.14
CA GLY A 82 -12.22 -0.14 2.34
C GLY A 82 -11.90 -1.63 2.46
N VAL A 83 -10.62 -2.01 2.29
CA VAL A 83 -10.17 -3.40 2.47
C VAL A 83 -10.33 -3.87 3.90
N GLY A 84 -9.98 -3.03 4.87
CA GLY A 84 -10.20 -3.32 6.28
C GLY A 84 -11.68 -3.62 6.59
N PHE A 85 -12.60 -2.85 6.02
CA PHE A 85 -14.03 -3.04 6.23
C PHE A 85 -14.56 -4.35 5.64
N ALA A 86 -14.04 -4.75 4.48
CA ALA A 86 -14.34 -6.05 3.87
C ALA A 86 -13.81 -7.21 4.73
N LEU A 87 -12.64 -7.03 5.34
CA LEU A 87 -11.98 -8.03 6.19
C LEU A 87 -12.31 -7.91 7.68
N ARG A 88 -13.33 -7.13 8.06
CA ARG A 88 -13.61 -6.76 9.46
C ARG A 88 -13.86 -7.94 10.42
N ASN A 89 -14.23 -9.11 9.89
CA ASN A 89 -14.44 -10.34 10.68
C ASN A 89 -13.29 -11.35 10.54
N VAL A 90 -12.22 -11.02 9.82
CA VAL A 90 -11.07 -11.90 9.58
C VAL A 90 -9.98 -11.59 10.61
N THR A 91 -9.58 -12.59 11.38
CA THR A 91 -8.54 -12.48 12.42
C THR A 91 -7.13 -12.78 11.90
N SER A 92 -7.00 -13.52 10.79
CA SER A 92 -5.70 -13.92 10.25
C SER A 92 -4.96 -12.76 9.58
N HIS A 93 -3.88 -12.27 10.20
CA HIS A 93 -3.03 -11.23 9.62
C HIS A 93 -2.51 -11.56 8.22
N GLY A 94 -2.20 -12.83 7.95
CA GLY A 94 -1.72 -13.26 6.63
C GLY A 94 -2.74 -12.99 5.52
N ILE A 95 -4.03 -13.20 5.78
CA ILE A 95 -5.11 -12.90 4.81
C ILE A 95 -5.18 -11.40 4.55
N HIS A 96 -4.99 -10.56 5.57
CA HIS A 96 -4.94 -9.11 5.37
C HIS A 96 -3.74 -8.71 4.51
N VAL A 97 -2.55 -9.28 4.73
CA VAL A 97 -1.38 -8.99 3.89
C VAL A 97 -1.64 -9.37 2.43
N VAL A 98 -2.19 -10.56 2.17
CA VAL A 98 -2.52 -11.01 0.81
C VAL A 98 -3.59 -10.13 0.16
N ALA A 99 -4.62 -9.74 0.90
CA ALA A 99 -5.67 -8.87 0.37
C ALA A 99 -5.14 -7.47 0.00
N PHE A 100 -4.24 -6.91 0.83
CA PHE A 100 -3.57 -5.66 0.51
C PHE A 100 -2.62 -5.82 -0.70
N ALA A 101 -1.92 -6.95 -0.82
CA ALA A 101 -1.11 -7.26 -1.99
C ALA A 101 -1.97 -7.28 -3.27
N PHE A 102 -3.12 -7.96 -3.23
CA PHE A 102 -4.04 -8.07 -4.35
C PHE A 102 -4.67 -6.72 -4.72
N LEU A 103 -5.08 -5.93 -3.74
CA LEU A 103 -5.51 -4.54 -3.97
C LEU A 103 -4.40 -3.74 -4.64
N GLY A 104 -3.16 -3.87 -4.16
CA GLY A 104 -2.00 -3.20 -4.74
C GLY A 104 -1.76 -3.60 -6.20
N LEU A 105 -1.91 -4.88 -6.55
CA LEU A 105 -1.83 -5.34 -7.93
C LEU A 105 -2.91 -4.69 -8.82
N ILE A 106 -4.16 -4.62 -8.36
CA ILE A 106 -5.25 -3.98 -9.12
C ILE A 106 -4.97 -2.50 -9.32
N VAL A 107 -4.66 -1.79 -8.25
CA VAL A 107 -4.38 -0.34 -8.30
C VAL A 107 -3.16 -0.07 -9.15
N GLY A 108 -2.09 -0.84 -8.99
CA GLY A 108 -0.87 -0.70 -9.78
C GLY A 108 -1.07 -1.05 -11.26
N PHE A 109 -1.95 -2.00 -11.59
CA PHE A 109 -2.33 -2.27 -12.98
C PHE A 109 -3.07 -1.08 -13.60
N MET A 110 -4.03 -0.49 -12.87
CA MET A 110 -4.74 0.71 -13.33
C MET A 110 -3.77 1.90 -13.51
N LEU A 111 -2.96 2.19 -12.50
CA LEU A 111 -1.96 3.26 -12.54
C LEU A 111 -0.94 3.05 -13.66
N GLY A 112 -0.41 1.83 -13.77
CA GLY A 112 0.52 1.43 -14.81
C GLY A 112 -0.07 1.54 -16.21
N GLY A 113 -1.35 1.22 -16.38
CA GLY A 113 -2.09 1.45 -17.63
C GLY A 113 -2.16 2.93 -18.03
N PHE A 114 -2.28 3.85 -17.07
CA PHE A 114 -2.25 5.30 -17.34
C PHE A 114 -0.87 5.81 -17.76
N ILE A 115 0.21 5.21 -17.28
CA ILE A 115 1.59 5.61 -17.59
C ILE A 115 2.25 4.76 -18.70
N GLY A 116 1.55 3.74 -19.20
CA GLY A 116 2.01 2.88 -20.30
C GLY A 116 2.84 1.65 -19.90
N ASP A 117 3.04 1.39 -18.60
CA ASP A 117 3.77 0.21 -18.12
C ASP A 117 3.08 -0.48 -16.93
N PRO A 118 1.94 -1.17 -17.17
CA PRO A 118 1.26 -1.95 -16.14
C PRO A 118 2.09 -3.14 -15.63
N SER A 119 2.99 -3.68 -16.45
CA SER A 119 3.83 -4.84 -16.12
C SER A 119 4.85 -4.56 -15.02
N ALA A 120 5.47 -3.38 -15.01
CA ALA A 120 6.42 -3.00 -13.97
C ALA A 120 5.71 -2.45 -12.72
N VAL A 121 4.65 -1.66 -12.92
CA VAL A 121 3.99 -0.93 -11.83
C VAL A 121 3.11 -1.83 -10.97
N ALA A 122 2.35 -2.76 -11.56
CA ALA A 122 1.44 -3.61 -10.80
C ALA A 122 2.19 -4.44 -9.74
N PRO A 123 3.26 -5.20 -10.07
CA PRO A 123 4.01 -5.95 -9.08
C PRO A 123 4.62 -5.07 -7.99
N ALA A 124 5.16 -3.90 -8.34
CA ALA A 124 5.78 -2.99 -7.37
C ALA A 124 4.77 -2.47 -6.34
N VAL A 125 3.59 -2.04 -6.79
CA VAL A 125 2.50 -1.55 -5.92
C VAL A 125 1.95 -2.70 -5.08
N GLY A 126 1.80 -3.90 -5.65
CA GLY A 126 1.39 -5.11 -4.94
C GLY A 126 2.34 -5.47 -3.80
N ILE A 127 3.65 -5.54 -4.07
CA ILE A 127 4.69 -5.81 -3.08
C ILE A 127 4.71 -4.70 -2.02
N GLY A 128 4.68 -3.43 -2.43
CA GLY A 128 4.65 -2.30 -1.51
C GLY A 128 3.47 -2.35 -0.55
N ALA A 129 2.25 -2.57 -1.06
CA ALA A 129 1.05 -2.68 -0.24
C ALA A 129 1.11 -3.87 0.74
N ALA A 130 1.65 -5.02 0.29
CA ALA A 130 1.84 -6.20 1.14
C ALA A 130 2.81 -5.91 2.29
N VAL A 131 3.98 -5.34 1.96
CA VAL A 131 5.03 -5.02 2.94
C VAL A 131 4.56 -3.94 3.90
N GLY A 132 3.90 -2.88 3.41
CA GLY A 132 3.34 -1.83 4.25
C GLY A 132 2.33 -2.39 5.26
N ARG A 133 1.46 -3.32 4.83
CA ARG A 133 0.51 -3.99 5.72
C ARG A 133 1.21 -4.92 6.73
N TRP A 134 2.16 -5.71 6.25
CA TRP A 134 2.91 -6.65 7.10
C TRP A 134 3.69 -5.91 8.18
N ALA A 135 4.39 -4.84 7.82
CA ALA A 135 5.24 -4.06 8.72
C ALA A 135 4.46 -3.46 9.92
N ILE A 136 3.20 -3.09 9.72
CA ILE A 136 2.37 -2.55 10.81
C ILE A 136 1.57 -3.62 11.55
N SER A 137 1.54 -4.88 11.08
CA SER A 137 0.62 -5.90 11.59
C SER A 137 0.78 -6.20 13.08
N GLY A 138 2.00 -6.07 13.64
CA GLY A 138 2.25 -6.22 15.08
C GLY A 138 1.67 -5.10 15.96
N GLN A 139 1.16 -4.03 15.36
CA GLN A 139 0.55 -2.88 16.06
C GLN A 139 -0.98 -2.91 16.05
N ALA A 140 -1.55 -4.01 15.54
CA ALA A 140 -2.98 -4.20 15.52
C ALA A 140 -3.53 -4.37 16.94
N LYS A 141 -4.69 -3.77 17.20
CA LYS A 141 -5.52 -4.07 18.37
C LYS A 141 -6.52 -5.14 17.95
N ILE A 142 -6.51 -6.26 18.66
CA ILE A 142 -7.44 -7.38 18.50
C ILE A 142 -8.54 -7.22 19.55
#